data_AF-A0A1M3IA41-F1
#
_entry.id   AF-A0A1M3IA41-F1
#
_cell.length_a   1.000
_cell.length_b   1.000
_cell.length_c   1.000
_cell.angle_alpha   90.00
_cell.angle_beta   90.00
_cell.angle_gamma   90.00
#
_symmetry.space_group_name_H-M   'P 1'
#
loop_
_entity.id
_entity.type
_entity.pdbx_description
1 polymer ?
#
loop_
_entity_poly.entity_id
_entity_poly.type
_entity_poly.pdbx_seq_one_letter_code
_entity_poly.pdbx_strand_id
1 'polypeptide(L)'
;MTHPALVPPLAIERYRVLEPHLADGIPLADLARTGTLSERTLQRWLGRYRAEGLAGLARLPRNDRGRLHLPEHLVELTRTLATKRPRPPVAAIHRKVQELAIAHGHRTPSYAAVARVVRAIPASQIAAASDPAVYRDQHELVHRREAATSNEMWQADHTVLDILVLDDAGTPVRPWLTVIVDDHSRAIAGYFLSLDAPSALNTALALRQAIWRKPNPEWIVSGIPEQLYVDNGSDFISEHIEQACIALKIRLIHSLPGRPRGRGKIERLFRTINDMFLPDLPGHLIAGKPLSAPVLTLDELRARFEAFVCGVYHRRPHGSTGEPPITRWQKGGFLPAMPDSLEQLDMLLVHVPKPRKVLRDGIRLMGRRYVEPTLAAFVGEQVEAVYDPRDLTEIHVYHQGRFVCRALSSEHAGHPSLRAIQRARRGAKERDKQVPAPTETFDGDQEDTASRPTTYRGLRLYAADD
;
A
#
# COMPACT_ATOMS: atom_id res chain seq x y z
N MET A 1 -25.75 -35.60 6.65
CA MET A 1 -27.11 -35.28 6.19
C MET A 1 -27.00 -34.56 4.86
N THR A 2 -27.33 -35.26 3.78
CA THR A 2 -27.27 -34.77 2.39
C THR A 2 -28.37 -33.73 2.18
N HIS A 3 -28.01 -32.55 1.68
CA HIS A 3 -28.95 -31.50 1.30
C HIS A 3 -30.01 -32.10 0.36
N PRO A 4 -31.32 -31.96 0.62
CA PRO A 4 -32.33 -32.39 -0.35
C PRO A 4 -32.18 -31.53 -1.60
N ALA A 5 -31.78 -32.16 -2.70
CA ALA A 5 -31.62 -31.47 -3.97
C ALA A 5 -32.96 -30.84 -4.36
N LEU A 6 -32.97 -29.51 -4.54
CA LEU A 6 -34.11 -28.78 -5.08
C LEU A 6 -34.51 -29.44 -6.42
N VAL A 7 -35.71 -30.01 -6.45
CA VAL A 7 -36.24 -30.71 -7.63
C VAL A 7 -36.38 -29.71 -8.78
N PRO A 8 -35.93 -30.01 -10.01
CA PRO A 8 -36.04 -29.09 -11.14
C PRO A 8 -37.49 -28.67 -11.42
N PRO A 9 -37.79 -27.40 -11.73
CA PRO A 9 -39.15 -26.91 -11.99
C PRO A 9 -39.93 -27.75 -13.02
N LEU A 10 -39.23 -28.23 -14.06
CA LEU A 10 -39.81 -29.09 -15.09
C LEU A 10 -40.28 -30.45 -14.56
N ALA A 11 -39.61 -31.01 -13.55
CA ALA A 11 -40.04 -32.28 -12.94
C ALA A 11 -41.34 -32.08 -12.14
N ILE A 12 -41.52 -30.92 -11.52
CA ILE A 12 -42.75 -30.54 -10.81
C ILE A 12 -43.88 -30.32 -11.80
N GLU A 13 -43.64 -29.62 -12.91
CA GLU A 13 -44.63 -29.46 -13.98
C GLU A 13 -45.12 -30.81 -14.54
N ARG A 14 -44.20 -31.75 -14.77
CA ARG A 14 -44.54 -33.09 -15.24
C ARG A 14 -45.28 -33.91 -14.19
N TYR A 15 -44.96 -33.71 -12.92
CA TYR A 15 -45.67 -34.34 -11.82
C TYR A 15 -47.12 -33.86 -11.75
N ARG A 16 -47.37 -32.55 -11.87
CA ARG A 16 -48.74 -31.98 -11.89
C ARG A 16 -49.60 -32.55 -13.01
N VAL A 17 -49.00 -32.94 -14.13
CA VAL A 17 -49.73 -33.63 -15.21
C VAL A 17 -50.12 -35.06 -14.84
N LEU A 18 -49.31 -35.75 -14.02
CA LEU A 18 -49.59 -37.11 -13.53
C LEU A 18 -50.42 -37.14 -12.23
N GLU A 19 -50.46 -36.03 -11.50
CA GLU A 19 -51.10 -35.90 -10.20
C GLU A 19 -52.56 -36.38 -10.20
N PRO A 20 -53.43 -36.05 -11.18
CA PRO A 20 -54.82 -36.55 -11.17
C PRO A 20 -54.93 -38.08 -11.35
N HIS A 21 -53.96 -38.72 -12.01
CA HIS A 21 -53.90 -40.18 -12.09
C HIS A 21 -53.42 -40.80 -10.77
N LEU A 22 -52.49 -40.12 -10.08
CA LEU A 22 -51.85 -40.62 -8.86
C LEU A 22 -52.69 -40.39 -7.60
N ALA A 23 -53.41 -39.26 -7.52
CA ALA A 23 -54.23 -38.87 -6.38
C ALA A 23 -55.69 -39.30 -6.54
N ASP A 24 -56.27 -39.08 -7.73
CA ASP A 24 -57.71 -39.22 -7.97
C ASP A 24 -58.07 -40.48 -8.79
N GLY A 25 -57.08 -41.30 -9.17
CA GLY A 25 -57.29 -42.57 -9.87
C GLY A 25 -57.77 -42.45 -11.32
N ILE A 26 -57.70 -41.25 -11.92
CA ILE A 26 -58.14 -41.01 -13.30
C ILE A 26 -57.28 -41.81 -14.28
N PRO A 27 -57.85 -42.65 -15.18
CA PRO A 27 -57.06 -43.40 -16.16
C PRO A 27 -56.15 -42.51 -17.03
N LEU A 28 -54.92 -42.97 -17.31
CA LEU A 28 -53.96 -42.22 -18.15
C LEU A 28 -54.49 -41.97 -19.57
N ALA A 29 -55.35 -42.85 -20.08
CA ALA A 29 -56.03 -42.69 -21.37
C ALA A 29 -56.97 -41.47 -21.38
N ASP A 30 -57.56 -41.12 -20.25
CA ASP A 30 -58.45 -39.96 -20.12
C ASP A 30 -57.65 -38.67 -20.07
N LEU A 31 -56.55 -38.66 -19.32
CA LEU A 31 -55.59 -37.55 -19.30
C LEU A 31 -54.95 -37.30 -20.66
N ALA A 32 -54.72 -38.35 -21.45
CA ALA A 32 -54.21 -38.22 -22.82
C ALA A 32 -55.26 -37.68 -23.81
N ARG A 33 -56.56 -37.92 -23.56
CA ARG A 33 -57.65 -37.39 -24.40
C ARG A 33 -57.92 -35.90 -24.16
N THR A 34 -57.77 -35.44 -22.92
CA THR A 34 -57.98 -34.04 -22.54
C THR A 34 -56.71 -33.19 -22.59
N GLY A 35 -55.53 -33.83 -22.64
CA GLY A 35 -54.22 -33.17 -22.65
C GLY A 35 -53.55 -33.11 -24.03
N THR A 36 -52.39 -32.44 -24.09
CA THR A 36 -51.55 -32.32 -25.30
C THR A 36 -50.51 -33.43 -25.44
N LEU A 37 -50.45 -34.37 -24.49
CA LEU A 37 -49.43 -35.42 -24.41
C LEU A 37 -50.03 -36.79 -24.70
N SER A 38 -49.29 -37.63 -25.44
CA SER A 38 -49.73 -38.98 -25.74
C SER A 38 -49.73 -39.90 -24.51
N GLU A 39 -50.65 -40.86 -24.46
CA GLU A 39 -50.75 -41.84 -23.37
C GLU A 39 -49.43 -42.59 -23.14
N ARG A 40 -48.73 -42.96 -24.23
CA ARG A 40 -47.39 -43.57 -24.16
C ARG A 40 -46.36 -42.71 -23.43
N THR A 41 -46.45 -41.38 -23.57
CA THR A 41 -45.55 -40.46 -22.87
C THR A 41 -45.88 -40.41 -21.37
N LEU A 42 -47.16 -40.37 -21.03
CA LEU A 42 -47.63 -40.40 -19.64
C LEU A 42 -47.28 -41.72 -18.94
N GLN A 43 -47.49 -42.87 -19.61
CA GLN A 43 -47.08 -44.18 -19.10
C GLN A 43 -45.57 -44.25 -18.87
N ARG A 44 -44.75 -43.73 -19.80
CA ARG A 44 -43.29 -43.65 -19.63
C ARG A 44 -42.89 -42.77 -18.44
N TRP A 45 -43.55 -41.64 -18.24
CA TRP A 45 -43.29 -40.75 -17.10
C TRP A 45 -43.71 -41.40 -15.79
N LEU A 46 -44.88 -42.04 -15.74
CA LEU A 46 -45.38 -42.77 -14.58
C LEU A 46 -44.42 -43.90 -14.18
N GLY A 47 -43.91 -44.66 -15.14
CA GLY A 47 -42.92 -45.70 -14.88
C GLY A 47 -41.63 -45.16 -14.26
N ARG A 48 -41.12 -44.03 -14.76
CA ARG A 48 -39.93 -43.37 -14.18
C ARG A 48 -40.20 -42.76 -12.82
N TYR A 49 -41.37 -42.18 -12.62
CA TYR A 49 -41.77 -41.63 -11.33
C TYR A 49 -41.90 -42.73 -10.26
N ARG A 50 -42.47 -43.89 -10.61
CA ARG A 50 -42.55 -45.04 -9.68
C ARG A 50 -41.18 -45.62 -9.34
N ALA A 51 -40.23 -45.59 -10.27
CA ALA A 51 -38.88 -46.14 -10.06
C ALA A 51 -37.95 -45.16 -9.30
N GLU A 52 -38.00 -43.87 -9.62
CA GLU A 52 -36.99 -42.88 -9.20
C GLU A 52 -37.61 -41.65 -8.51
N GLY A 53 -38.92 -41.66 -8.24
CA GLY A 53 -39.64 -40.51 -7.67
C GLY A 53 -39.64 -39.29 -8.59
N LEU A 54 -39.69 -38.09 -8.00
CA LEU A 54 -39.65 -36.82 -8.73
C LEU A 54 -38.39 -36.68 -9.61
N ALA A 55 -37.28 -37.30 -9.24
CA ALA A 55 -36.03 -37.24 -10.00
C ALA A 55 -36.16 -37.91 -11.39
N GLY A 56 -36.95 -39.00 -11.51
CA GLY A 56 -37.18 -39.70 -12.77
C GLY A 56 -37.99 -38.90 -13.80
N LEU A 57 -38.66 -37.83 -13.36
CA LEU A 57 -39.38 -36.90 -14.23
C LEU A 57 -38.50 -35.76 -14.75
N ALA A 58 -37.27 -35.62 -14.25
CA ALA A 58 -36.31 -34.65 -14.78
C ALA A 58 -35.89 -35.00 -16.22
N ARG A 59 -35.38 -34.01 -16.95
CA ARG A 59 -34.84 -34.23 -18.31
C ARG A 59 -33.49 -34.94 -18.18
N LEU A 60 -33.40 -36.19 -18.64
CA LEU A 60 -32.12 -36.88 -18.79
C LEU A 60 -31.21 -36.06 -19.72
N PRO A 61 -29.97 -35.74 -19.30
CA PRO A 61 -29.01 -35.10 -20.20
C PRO A 61 -28.69 -36.05 -21.35
N ARG A 62 -28.48 -35.50 -22.56
CA ARG A 62 -28.04 -36.29 -23.71
C ARG A 62 -26.65 -36.90 -23.44
N ASN A 63 -26.48 -38.18 -23.77
CA ASN A 63 -25.28 -38.98 -23.51
C ASN A 63 -24.01 -38.47 -24.22
N ASP A 64 -24.16 -37.65 -25.27
CA ASP A 64 -23.10 -37.09 -26.10
C ASP A 64 -22.67 -35.67 -25.69
N ARG A 65 -23.39 -35.04 -24.76
CA ARG A 65 -23.13 -33.65 -24.38
C ARG A 65 -21.83 -33.55 -23.58
N GLY A 66 -20.76 -33.10 -24.23
CA GLY A 66 -19.47 -32.85 -23.61
C GLY A 66 -18.38 -33.88 -23.91
N ARG A 67 -18.66 -34.93 -24.69
CA ARG A 67 -17.60 -35.86 -25.13
C ARG A 67 -16.70 -35.19 -26.16
N LEU A 68 -15.45 -34.99 -25.77
CA LEU A 68 -14.42 -34.44 -26.63
C LEU A 68 -13.82 -35.59 -27.45
N HIS A 69 -14.15 -35.68 -28.74
CA HIS A 69 -13.57 -36.69 -29.64
C HIS A 69 -12.17 -36.27 -30.10
N LEU A 70 -11.22 -36.17 -29.17
CA LEU A 70 -9.79 -36.03 -29.49
C LEU A 70 -9.05 -37.29 -29.00
N PRO A 71 -8.15 -37.86 -29.83
CA PRO A 71 -7.20 -38.86 -29.37
C PRO A 71 -6.42 -38.40 -28.12
N GLU A 72 -6.14 -39.34 -27.22
CA GLU A 72 -5.53 -39.06 -25.92
C GLU A 72 -4.16 -38.37 -26.04
N HIS A 73 -3.31 -38.78 -26.98
CA HIS A 73 -2.01 -38.14 -27.19
C HIS A 73 -2.11 -36.66 -27.64
N LEU A 74 -3.18 -36.27 -28.36
CA LEU A 74 -3.41 -34.86 -28.73
C LEU A 74 -3.91 -34.04 -27.54
N VAL A 75 -4.70 -34.65 -26.65
CA VAL A 75 -5.09 -34.05 -25.37
C VAL A 75 -3.86 -33.84 -24.50
N GLU A 76 -2.96 -34.82 -24.44
CA GLU A 76 -1.74 -34.74 -23.64
C GLU A 76 -0.75 -33.70 -24.16
N LEU A 77 -0.57 -33.61 -25.49
CA LEU A 77 0.19 -32.52 -26.09
C LEU A 77 -0.43 -31.15 -25.75
N THR A 78 -1.75 -31.03 -25.83
CA THR A 78 -2.47 -29.79 -25.51
C THR A 78 -2.22 -29.38 -24.05
N ARG A 79 -2.29 -30.34 -23.12
CA ARG A 79 -1.99 -30.11 -21.69
C ARG A 79 -0.55 -29.68 -21.49
N THR A 80 0.41 -30.43 -22.05
CA THR A 80 1.84 -30.15 -21.96
C THR A 80 2.18 -28.75 -22.46
N LEU A 81 1.61 -28.34 -23.60
CA LEU A 81 1.83 -27.00 -24.14
C LEU A 81 1.13 -25.92 -23.30
N ALA A 82 -0.06 -26.20 -22.76
CA ALA A 82 -0.79 -25.26 -21.91
C ALA A 82 -0.08 -25.01 -20.56
N THR A 83 0.70 -25.97 -20.06
CA THR A 83 1.46 -25.88 -18.80
C THR A 83 2.94 -25.56 -19.01
N LYS A 84 3.41 -25.31 -20.24
CA LYS A 84 4.80 -24.96 -20.55
C LYS A 84 5.14 -23.52 -20.13
N ARG A 85 6.43 -23.26 -19.81
CA ARG A 85 6.99 -21.90 -19.62
C ARG A 85 7.84 -21.45 -20.82
N PRO A 86 7.61 -20.24 -21.38
CA PRO A 86 6.37 -19.47 -21.28
C PRO A 86 5.20 -20.19 -21.98
N ARG A 87 3.97 -19.95 -21.52
CA ARG A 87 2.78 -20.58 -22.12
C ARG A 87 2.52 -20.01 -23.51
N PRO A 88 2.47 -20.83 -24.56
CA PRO A 88 2.06 -20.37 -25.89
C PRO A 88 0.58 -19.94 -25.90
N PRO A 89 0.19 -18.93 -26.70
CA PRO A 89 -1.21 -18.59 -26.93
C PRO A 89 -1.99 -19.81 -27.43
N VAL A 90 -3.29 -19.89 -27.10
CA VAL A 90 -4.14 -21.04 -27.48
C VAL A 90 -4.14 -21.27 -29.00
N ALA A 91 -4.02 -20.21 -29.79
CA ALA A 91 -3.86 -20.30 -31.25
C ALA A 91 -2.56 -21.01 -31.67
N ALA A 92 -1.45 -20.76 -30.98
CA ALA A 92 -0.19 -21.44 -31.23
C ALA A 92 -0.24 -22.92 -30.78
N ILE A 93 -0.92 -23.22 -29.67
CA ILE A 93 -1.17 -24.60 -29.22
C ILE A 93 -2.00 -25.34 -30.27
N HIS A 94 -3.08 -24.73 -30.75
CA HIS A 94 -3.93 -25.32 -31.79
C HIS A 94 -3.17 -25.65 -33.08
N ARG A 95 -2.32 -24.75 -33.58
CA ARG A 95 -1.47 -25.03 -34.76
C ARG A 95 -0.60 -26.26 -34.58
N LYS A 96 0.10 -26.38 -33.45
CA LYS A 96 0.97 -27.54 -33.15
C LYS A 96 0.21 -28.85 -33.00
N VAL A 97 -0.96 -28.80 -32.36
CA VAL A 97 -1.83 -29.98 -32.21
C VAL A 97 -2.40 -30.41 -33.57
N GLN A 98 -2.67 -29.46 -34.47
CA GLN A 98 -3.12 -29.75 -35.83
C GLN A 98 -2.01 -30.38 -36.68
N GLU A 99 -0.78 -29.86 -36.61
CA GLU A 99 0.39 -30.45 -37.28
C GLU A 99 0.61 -31.91 -36.86
N LEU A 100 0.55 -32.19 -35.55
CA LEU A 100 0.70 -33.56 -35.04
C LEU A 100 -0.48 -34.46 -35.46
N ALA A 101 -1.71 -33.95 -35.46
CA ALA A 101 -2.87 -34.70 -35.93
C ALA A 101 -2.73 -35.13 -37.40
N ILE A 102 -2.22 -34.24 -38.26
CA ILE A 102 -1.97 -34.54 -39.67
C ILE A 102 -0.88 -35.60 -39.82
N ALA A 103 0.23 -35.45 -39.10
CA ALA A 103 1.36 -36.40 -39.15
C ALA A 103 0.96 -37.83 -38.77
N HIS A 104 -0.01 -38.00 -37.87
CA HIS A 104 -0.52 -39.30 -37.42
C HIS A 104 -1.81 -39.75 -38.12
N GLY A 105 -2.25 -39.06 -39.18
CA GLY A 105 -3.44 -39.45 -39.95
C GLY A 105 -4.76 -39.31 -39.18
N HIS A 106 -4.80 -38.48 -38.14
CA HIS A 106 -6.01 -38.20 -37.37
C HIS A 106 -6.82 -37.04 -37.96
N ARG A 107 -8.13 -37.02 -37.66
CA ARG A 107 -8.97 -35.88 -38.00
C ARG A 107 -8.47 -34.64 -37.28
N THR A 108 -8.31 -33.54 -38.02
CA THR A 108 -7.80 -32.28 -37.47
C THR A 108 -8.76 -31.71 -36.42
N PRO A 109 -8.27 -31.41 -35.20
CA PRO A 109 -9.10 -30.84 -34.16
C PRO A 109 -9.38 -29.37 -34.45
N SER A 110 -10.62 -28.93 -34.15
CA SER A 110 -10.98 -27.53 -34.26
C SER A 110 -10.37 -26.71 -33.12
N TYR A 111 -10.20 -25.41 -33.37
CA TYR A 111 -9.75 -24.46 -32.33
C TYR A 111 -10.62 -24.56 -31.06
N ALA A 112 -11.96 -24.66 -31.23
CA ALA A 112 -12.88 -24.76 -30.11
C ALA A 112 -12.68 -26.04 -29.28
N ALA A 113 -12.26 -27.15 -29.91
CA ALA A 113 -11.96 -28.39 -29.20
C ALA A 113 -10.68 -28.27 -28.37
N VAL A 114 -9.60 -27.72 -28.96
CA VAL A 114 -8.33 -27.45 -28.24
C VAL A 114 -8.56 -26.42 -27.12
N ALA A 115 -9.27 -25.34 -27.39
CA ALA A 115 -9.61 -24.32 -26.38
C ALA A 115 -10.44 -24.91 -25.23
N ARG A 116 -11.32 -25.88 -25.49
CA ARG A 116 -12.08 -26.58 -24.46
C ARG A 116 -11.19 -27.46 -23.58
N VAL A 117 -10.23 -28.18 -24.16
CA VAL A 117 -9.21 -28.93 -23.37
C VAL A 117 -8.46 -27.99 -22.46
N VAL A 118 -7.97 -26.87 -23.00
CA VAL A 118 -7.24 -25.86 -22.24
C VAL A 118 -8.09 -25.27 -21.10
N ARG A 119 -9.37 -24.96 -21.36
CA ARG A 119 -10.30 -24.44 -20.33
C ARG A 119 -10.67 -25.48 -19.26
N ALA A 120 -10.56 -26.77 -19.58
CA ALA A 120 -10.83 -27.84 -18.63
C ALA A 120 -9.68 -28.09 -17.65
N ILE A 121 -8.47 -27.59 -17.94
CA ILE A 121 -7.34 -27.62 -17.01
C ILE A 121 -7.61 -26.56 -15.93
N PRO A 122 -7.53 -26.90 -14.63
CA PRO A 122 -7.68 -25.92 -13.56
C PRO A 122 -6.75 -24.73 -13.76
N ALA A 123 -7.29 -23.51 -13.64
CA ALA A 123 -6.52 -22.27 -13.79
C ALA A 123 -5.29 -22.24 -12.87
N SER A 124 -5.42 -22.83 -11.68
CA SER A 124 -4.34 -23.02 -10.71
C SER A 124 -3.21 -23.90 -11.25
N GLN A 125 -3.48 -25.00 -11.95
CA GLN A 125 -2.44 -25.86 -12.52
C GLN A 125 -1.72 -25.17 -13.68
N ILE A 126 -2.46 -24.45 -14.53
CA ILE A 126 -1.87 -23.65 -15.60
C ILE A 126 -0.96 -22.58 -14.98
N ALA A 127 -1.47 -21.78 -14.06
CA ALA A 127 -0.71 -20.70 -13.43
C ALA A 127 0.51 -21.25 -12.68
N ALA A 128 0.38 -22.33 -11.89
CA ALA A 128 1.51 -22.96 -11.19
C ALA A 128 2.61 -23.37 -12.15
N ALA A 129 2.24 -23.92 -13.30
CA ALA A 129 3.19 -24.44 -14.27
C ALA A 129 3.71 -23.38 -15.24
N SER A 130 2.95 -22.34 -15.57
CA SER A 130 3.32 -21.34 -16.58
C SER A 130 3.85 -20.02 -16.01
N ASP A 131 3.31 -19.58 -14.88
CA ASP A 131 3.59 -18.27 -14.30
C ASP A 131 3.44 -18.28 -12.75
N PRO A 132 4.57 -18.45 -12.03
CA PRO A 132 4.58 -18.40 -10.57
C PRO A 132 4.00 -17.12 -9.98
N ALA A 133 4.07 -15.97 -10.67
CA ALA A 133 3.54 -14.72 -10.15
C ALA A 133 2.00 -14.71 -10.20
N VAL A 134 1.42 -15.10 -11.34
CA VAL A 134 -0.05 -15.22 -11.49
C VAL A 134 -0.63 -16.29 -10.57
N TYR A 135 0.08 -17.41 -10.37
CA TYR A 135 -0.36 -18.43 -9.42
C TYR A 135 -0.43 -17.90 -8.00
N ARG A 136 0.60 -17.16 -7.58
CA ARG A 136 0.63 -16.56 -6.24
C ARG A 136 -0.45 -15.50 -6.06
N ASP A 137 -0.68 -14.67 -7.07
CA ASP A 137 -1.72 -13.62 -7.03
C ASP A 137 -3.15 -14.20 -6.95
N GLN A 138 -3.44 -15.25 -7.71
CA GLN A 138 -4.81 -15.77 -7.88
C GLN A 138 -5.14 -16.98 -6.99
N HIS A 139 -4.13 -17.72 -6.54
CA HIS A 139 -4.33 -19.05 -5.95
C HIS A 139 -3.56 -19.32 -4.64
N GLU A 140 -2.65 -18.46 -4.20
CA GLU A 140 -2.13 -18.57 -2.83
C GLU A 140 -3.11 -17.96 -1.81
N LEU A 141 -3.31 -18.67 -0.70
CA LEU A 141 -4.05 -18.16 0.44
C LEU A 141 -3.29 -16.97 1.05
N VAL A 142 -3.80 -15.76 0.87
CA VAL A 142 -3.24 -14.57 1.51
C VAL A 142 -3.63 -14.61 2.99
N HIS A 143 -2.67 -14.92 3.86
CA HIS A 143 -2.85 -14.71 5.30
C HIS A 143 -2.91 -13.20 5.56
N ARG A 144 -4.13 -12.67 5.65
CA ARG A 144 -4.38 -11.27 5.96
C ARG A 144 -4.09 -11.05 7.45
N ARG A 145 -2.89 -10.57 7.77
CA ARG A 145 -2.62 -10.01 9.10
C ARG A 145 -3.43 -8.73 9.26
N GLU A 146 -4.15 -8.62 10.38
CA GLU A 146 -4.84 -7.41 10.83
C GLU A 146 -4.32 -7.11 12.23
N ALA A 147 -3.98 -5.84 12.49
CA ALA A 147 -3.66 -5.36 13.82
C ALA A 147 -4.84 -5.61 14.76
N ALA A 148 -4.55 -6.01 15.98
CA ALA A 148 -5.55 -6.28 17.01
C ALA A 148 -6.12 -4.98 17.60
N THR A 149 -5.31 -3.91 17.67
CA THR A 149 -5.73 -2.63 18.25
C THR A 149 -5.36 -1.44 17.37
N SER A 150 -6.06 -0.33 17.57
CA SER A 150 -5.73 0.93 16.90
C SER A 150 -4.39 1.49 17.36
N ASN A 151 -3.67 2.11 16.43
CA ASN A 151 -2.28 2.55 16.56
C ASN A 151 -1.25 1.43 16.77
N GLU A 152 -1.62 0.15 16.72
CA GLU A 152 -0.62 -0.93 16.73
C GLU A 152 0.20 -0.91 15.43
N MET A 153 -0.46 -0.74 14.28
CA MET A 153 0.21 -0.69 12.98
C MET A 153 -0.45 0.34 12.08
N TRP A 154 0.35 1.23 11.53
CA TRP A 154 -0.03 2.09 10.43
C TRP A 154 0.60 1.61 9.14
N GLN A 155 -0.11 1.76 8.02
CA GLN A 155 0.44 1.55 6.68
C GLN A 155 0.57 2.89 5.97
N ALA A 156 1.68 3.14 5.28
CA ALA A 156 1.84 4.33 4.45
C ALA A 156 2.26 3.99 3.02
N ASP A 157 1.71 4.73 2.07
CA ASP A 157 1.95 4.55 0.64
C ASP A 157 1.61 5.82 -0.15
N HIS A 158 2.07 5.88 -1.39
CA HIS A 158 1.87 7.00 -2.29
C HIS A 158 1.12 6.58 -3.55
N THR A 159 0.30 7.47 -4.10
CA THR A 159 -0.30 7.30 -5.43
C THR A 159 -0.38 8.63 -6.17
N VAL A 160 -0.29 8.59 -7.49
CA VAL A 160 -0.71 9.72 -8.33
C VAL A 160 -2.24 9.71 -8.35
N LEU A 161 -2.88 10.86 -8.14
CA LEU A 161 -4.33 10.96 -8.24
C LEU A 161 -4.77 11.08 -9.70
N ASP A 162 -5.93 10.52 -10.02
CA ASP A 162 -6.58 10.65 -11.33
C ASP A 162 -7.38 11.96 -11.41
N ILE A 163 -6.71 13.08 -11.18
CA ILE A 163 -7.25 14.44 -11.25
C ILE A 163 -6.16 15.43 -11.69
N LEU A 164 -6.55 16.47 -12.43
CA LEU A 164 -5.71 17.62 -12.73
C LEU A 164 -6.07 18.79 -11.82
N VAL A 165 -5.05 19.38 -11.20
CA VAL A 165 -5.12 20.65 -10.45
C VAL A 165 -4.24 21.70 -11.14
N LEU A 166 -4.47 22.97 -10.87
CA LEU A 166 -3.66 24.08 -11.36
C LEU A 166 -2.52 24.36 -10.37
N ASP A 167 -1.30 24.46 -10.89
CA ASP A 167 -0.16 25.01 -10.15
C ASP A 167 -0.23 26.55 -10.06
N ASP A 168 0.75 27.16 -9.39
CA ASP A 168 0.82 28.62 -9.21
C ASP A 168 0.93 29.40 -10.54
N ALA A 169 1.38 28.74 -11.61
CA ALA A 169 1.46 29.30 -12.96
C ALA A 169 0.20 29.04 -13.79
N GLY A 170 -0.81 28.35 -13.24
CA GLY A 170 -2.03 27.96 -13.95
C GLY A 170 -1.86 26.74 -14.86
N THR A 171 -0.78 25.98 -14.71
CA THR A 171 -0.53 24.76 -15.49
C THR A 171 -1.26 23.57 -14.86
N PRO A 172 -2.01 22.77 -15.66
CA PRO A 172 -2.60 21.53 -15.17
C PRO A 172 -1.56 20.45 -14.84
N VAL A 173 -1.53 20.02 -13.59
CA VAL A 173 -0.61 18.99 -13.06
C VAL A 173 -1.39 17.95 -12.27
N ARG A 174 -0.92 16.69 -12.30
CA ARG A 174 -1.49 15.61 -11.48
C ARG A 174 -0.80 15.60 -10.11
N PRO A 175 -1.53 15.74 -9.00
CA PRO A 175 -0.93 15.72 -7.68
C PRO A 175 -0.65 14.29 -7.22
N TRP A 176 0.40 14.16 -6.42
CA TRP A 176 0.71 12.97 -5.64
C TRP A 176 0.04 13.05 -4.27
N LEU A 177 -0.53 11.92 -3.84
CA LEU A 177 -1.11 11.74 -2.53
C LEU A 177 -0.31 10.70 -1.76
N THR A 178 0.23 11.12 -0.61
CA THR A 178 0.77 10.24 0.43
C THR A 178 -0.31 10.02 1.47
N VAL A 179 -0.62 8.78 1.85
CA VAL A 179 -1.62 8.49 2.88
C VAL A 179 -1.06 7.55 3.92
N ILE A 180 -1.44 7.78 5.17
CA ILE A 180 -1.17 6.89 6.31
C ILE A 180 -2.51 6.40 6.85
N VAL A 181 -2.68 5.09 6.92
CA VAL A 181 -3.92 4.44 7.36
C VAL A 181 -3.66 3.53 8.56
N ASP A 182 -4.54 3.58 9.55
CA ASP A 182 -4.53 2.65 10.68
C ASP A 182 -5.02 1.27 10.25
N ASP A 183 -4.20 0.24 10.50
CA ASP A 183 -4.44 -1.12 10.02
C ASP A 183 -5.65 -1.77 10.69
N HIS A 184 -5.90 -1.50 11.97
CA HIS A 184 -7.02 -2.08 12.71
C HIS A 184 -8.35 -1.43 12.32
N SER A 185 -8.43 -0.10 12.38
CA SER A 185 -9.68 0.64 12.21
C SER A 185 -10.04 0.98 10.76
N ARG A 186 -9.05 0.96 9.85
CA ARG A 186 -9.14 1.52 8.49
C ARG A 186 -9.20 3.05 8.45
N ALA A 187 -9.06 3.74 9.58
CA ALA A 187 -9.13 5.19 9.61
C ALA A 187 -7.87 5.79 8.99
N ILE A 188 -8.03 6.82 8.17
CA ILE A 188 -6.89 7.62 7.69
C ILE A 188 -6.34 8.40 8.88
N ALA A 189 -5.07 8.15 9.22
CA ALA A 189 -4.37 8.85 10.28
C ALA A 189 -3.84 10.19 9.79
N GLY A 190 -3.28 10.26 8.57
CA GLY A 190 -2.79 11.50 7.99
C GLY A 190 -2.56 11.36 6.49
N TYR A 191 -2.35 12.47 5.81
CA TYR A 191 -2.02 12.51 4.40
C TYR A 191 -1.14 13.71 4.05
N PHE A 192 -0.53 13.66 2.86
CA PHE A 192 0.13 14.82 2.27
C PHE A 192 -0.09 14.85 0.75
N LEU A 193 -0.57 16.00 0.25
CA LEU A 193 -0.72 16.29 -1.18
C LEU A 193 0.44 17.15 -1.66
N SER A 194 1.07 16.76 -2.77
CA SER A 194 2.17 17.48 -3.42
C SER A 194 2.00 17.49 -4.95
N LEU A 195 2.56 18.50 -5.62
CA LEU A 195 2.72 18.50 -7.08
C LEU A 195 3.98 17.77 -7.53
N ASP A 196 4.97 17.68 -6.63
CA ASP A 196 6.21 16.96 -6.87
C ASP A 196 6.06 15.46 -6.59
N ALA A 197 6.98 14.68 -7.17
CA ALA A 197 7.09 13.27 -6.87
C ALA A 197 7.26 13.01 -5.35
N PRO A 198 6.89 11.81 -4.86
CA PRO A 198 7.10 11.43 -3.48
C PRO A 198 8.56 11.63 -3.07
N SER A 199 8.74 12.02 -1.81
CA SER A 199 10.04 12.28 -1.20
C SER A 199 9.96 11.94 0.28
N ALA A 200 11.12 11.72 0.91
CA ALA A 200 11.21 11.54 2.36
C ALA A 200 10.49 12.65 3.15
N LEU A 201 10.55 13.88 2.66
CA LEU A 201 9.86 15.02 3.26
C LEU A 201 8.34 14.88 3.18
N ASN A 202 7.79 14.47 2.03
CA ASN A 202 6.35 14.27 1.86
C ASN A 202 5.82 13.22 2.86
N THR A 203 6.58 12.13 3.03
CA THR A 203 6.29 11.10 4.04
C THR A 203 6.36 11.65 5.45
N ALA A 204 7.41 12.42 5.78
CA ALA A 204 7.57 12.99 7.10
C ALA A 204 6.45 13.98 7.45
N LEU A 205 5.99 14.77 6.47
CA LEU A 205 4.87 15.69 6.64
C LEU A 205 3.53 14.96 6.84
N ALA A 206 3.29 13.89 6.09
CA ALA A 206 2.14 13.03 6.30
C ALA A 206 2.17 12.38 7.70
N LEU A 207 3.35 11.90 8.13
CA LEU A 207 3.55 11.29 9.44
C LEU A 207 3.40 12.29 10.58
N ARG A 208 3.91 13.51 10.42
CA ARG A 208 3.71 14.61 11.37
C ARG A 208 2.22 14.90 11.55
N GLN A 209 1.49 15.07 10.46
CA GLN A 209 0.04 15.29 10.52
C GLN A 209 -0.67 14.10 11.17
N ALA A 210 -0.23 12.87 10.85
CA ALA A 210 -0.81 11.65 11.40
C ALA A 210 -0.64 11.56 12.92
N ILE A 211 0.56 11.84 13.43
CA ILE A 211 0.89 11.75 14.86
C ILE A 211 0.21 12.87 15.66
N TRP A 212 0.24 14.11 15.16
CA TRP A 212 -0.30 15.23 15.92
C TRP A 212 -1.83 15.32 15.84
N ARG A 213 -2.42 16.07 16.79
CA ARG A 213 -3.85 16.37 16.80
C ARG A 213 -4.19 17.31 15.64
N LYS A 214 -5.28 17.02 14.93
CA LYS A 214 -5.73 17.84 13.82
C LYS A 214 -6.51 19.05 14.35
N PRO A 215 -6.49 20.19 13.64
CA PRO A 215 -7.35 21.32 13.97
C PRO A 215 -8.84 20.97 13.90
N ASN A 216 -9.22 20.07 12.98
CA ASN A 216 -10.58 19.58 12.86
C ASN A 216 -10.91 18.59 14.00
N PRO A 217 -11.84 18.93 14.93
CA PRO A 217 -12.14 18.10 16.10
C PRO A 217 -12.82 16.77 15.74
N GLU A 218 -13.39 16.65 14.53
CA GLU A 218 -13.98 15.40 14.05
C GLU A 218 -12.90 14.38 13.65
N TRP A 219 -11.69 14.85 13.34
CA TRP A 219 -10.55 14.01 12.97
C TRP A 219 -9.66 13.73 14.18
N ILE A 220 -10.15 12.84 15.02
CA ILE A 220 -9.54 12.45 16.29
C ILE A 220 -8.33 11.51 16.17
N VAL A 221 -8.17 10.83 15.02
CA VAL A 221 -7.11 9.84 14.80
C VAL A 221 -5.77 10.52 15.00
N SER A 222 -4.99 10.09 15.98
CA SER A 222 -3.71 10.70 16.32
C SER A 222 -2.85 9.76 17.17
N GLY A 223 -1.61 10.16 17.43
CA GLY A 223 -0.67 9.47 18.31
C GLY A 223 0.46 8.75 17.59
N ILE A 224 1.40 8.24 18.37
CA ILE A 224 2.56 7.49 17.91
C ILE A 224 2.15 6.02 17.75
N PRO A 225 2.27 5.42 16.55
CA PRO A 225 1.98 4.00 16.37
C PRO A 225 3.11 3.11 16.89
N GLU A 226 2.83 1.85 17.21
CA GLU A 226 3.90 0.89 17.55
C GLU A 226 4.71 0.50 16.31
N GLN A 227 4.05 0.36 15.17
CA GLN A 227 4.64 -0.11 13.91
C GLN A 227 4.23 0.78 12.75
N LEU A 228 5.18 1.09 11.87
CA LEU A 228 4.93 1.74 10.59
C LEU A 228 5.34 0.79 9.46
N TYR A 229 4.35 0.32 8.72
CA TYR A 229 4.52 -0.58 7.58
C TYR A 229 4.55 0.21 6.28
N VAL A 230 5.67 0.16 5.58
CA VAL A 230 5.95 0.94 4.37
C VAL A 230 6.54 0.05 3.29
N ASP A 231 6.60 0.57 2.06
CA ASP A 231 7.32 -0.12 1.00
C ASP A 231 8.82 0.18 0.99
N ASN A 232 9.53 -0.41 0.01
CA ASN A 232 10.97 -0.17 -0.19
C ASN A 232 11.22 1.03 -1.12
N GLY A 233 10.29 1.97 -1.22
CA GLY A 233 10.54 3.23 -1.91
C GLY A 233 11.74 3.95 -1.28
N SER A 234 12.57 4.60 -2.10
CA SER A 234 13.76 5.33 -1.64
C SER A 234 13.44 6.36 -0.54
N ASP A 235 12.22 6.89 -0.56
CA ASP A 235 11.73 7.89 0.39
C ASP A 235 11.56 7.31 1.79
N PHE A 236 11.04 6.07 1.86
CA PHE A 236 10.83 5.35 3.10
C PHE A 236 12.12 4.74 3.66
N ILE A 237 13.13 4.51 2.82
CA ILE A 237 14.47 4.03 3.21
C ILE A 237 15.40 5.20 3.62
N SER A 238 14.92 6.44 3.57
CA SER A 238 15.75 7.58 3.96
C SER A 238 16.17 7.51 5.43
N GLU A 239 17.45 7.82 5.68
CA GLU A 239 18.04 7.86 7.02
C GLU A 239 17.24 8.78 7.96
N HIS A 240 16.69 9.88 7.43
CA HIS A 240 15.86 10.82 8.18
C HIS A 240 14.58 10.17 8.74
N ILE A 241 13.84 9.42 7.92
CA ILE A 241 12.61 8.73 8.37
C ILE A 241 12.95 7.64 9.38
N GLU A 242 14.05 6.91 9.17
CA GLU A 242 14.51 5.88 10.10
C GLU A 242 14.88 6.48 11.47
N GLN A 243 15.67 7.55 11.49
CA GLN A 243 16.06 8.27 12.72
C GLN A 243 14.83 8.80 13.46
N ALA A 244 13.87 9.42 12.75
CA ALA A 244 12.64 9.91 13.35
C ALA A 244 11.81 8.78 13.94
N CYS A 245 11.68 7.64 13.25
CA CYS A 245 10.99 6.46 13.77
C CYS A 245 11.66 5.92 15.04
N ILE A 246 13.00 5.82 15.06
CA ILE A 246 13.76 5.39 16.24
C ILE A 246 13.52 6.33 17.42
N ALA A 247 13.62 7.65 17.20
CA ALA A 247 13.40 8.66 18.24
C ALA A 247 11.98 8.62 18.82
N LEU A 248 10.98 8.34 17.97
CA LEU A 248 9.59 8.17 18.35
C LEU A 248 9.26 6.75 18.85
N LYS A 249 10.23 5.83 18.87
CA LYS A 249 10.07 4.40 19.24
C LYS A 249 9.07 3.65 18.35
N ILE A 250 8.95 4.06 17.09
CA ILE A 250 8.15 3.40 16.06
C ILE A 250 9.01 2.32 15.41
N ARG A 251 8.50 1.09 15.36
CA ARG A 251 9.15 0.02 14.60
C ARG A 251 8.84 0.18 13.12
N LEU A 252 9.84 0.60 12.34
CA LEU A 252 9.74 0.67 10.88
C LEU A 252 9.83 -0.75 10.28
N ILE A 253 8.85 -1.12 9.46
CA ILE A 253 8.77 -2.42 8.79
C ILE A 253 8.62 -2.20 7.30
N HIS A 254 9.59 -2.66 6.52
CA HIS A 254 9.51 -2.65 5.07
C HIS A 254 8.88 -3.93 4.53
N SER A 255 8.04 -3.78 3.50
CA SER A 255 7.56 -4.92 2.72
C SER A 255 8.73 -5.70 2.10
N LEU A 256 8.59 -7.01 1.88
CA LEU A 256 9.62 -7.78 1.17
C LEU A 256 9.58 -7.48 -0.34
N PRO A 257 10.72 -7.24 -1.02
CA PRO A 257 10.76 -7.06 -2.48
C PRO A 257 10.07 -8.22 -3.21
N GLY A 258 9.14 -7.90 -4.12
CA GLY A 258 8.39 -8.90 -4.90
C GLY A 258 7.35 -9.72 -4.12
N ARG A 259 7.05 -9.36 -2.85
CA ARG A 259 5.99 -9.98 -2.04
C ARG A 259 5.04 -8.91 -1.50
N PRO A 260 3.98 -8.52 -2.24
CA PRO A 260 2.99 -7.54 -1.80
C PRO A 260 2.03 -8.07 -0.70
N ARG A 261 2.50 -8.99 0.14
CA ARG A 261 1.70 -9.61 1.20
C ARG A 261 1.51 -8.58 2.33
N GLY A 262 0.37 -7.89 2.34
CA GLY A 262 -0.03 -6.95 3.41
C GLY A 262 -0.61 -5.60 2.94
N ARG A 263 -0.37 -5.21 1.67
CA ARG A 263 -0.72 -3.88 1.12
C ARG A 263 -2.15 -3.76 0.58
N GLY A 264 -2.90 -4.85 0.50
CA GLY A 264 -4.26 -4.84 -0.07
C GLY A 264 -5.26 -3.92 0.64
N LYS A 265 -4.92 -3.39 1.82
CA LYS A 265 -5.73 -2.43 2.58
C LYS A 265 -5.53 -1.01 2.06
N ILE A 266 -4.29 -0.56 1.89
CA ILE A 266 -4.00 0.76 1.34
C ILE A 266 -4.34 0.84 -0.17
N GLU A 267 -4.12 -0.25 -0.91
CA GLU A 267 -4.57 -0.35 -2.31
C GLU A 267 -6.10 -0.22 -2.44
N ARG A 268 -6.85 -0.85 -1.52
CA ARG A 268 -8.30 -0.72 -1.45
C ARG A 268 -8.73 0.70 -1.07
N LEU A 269 -7.96 1.36 -0.20
CA LEU A 269 -8.20 2.76 0.14
C LEU A 269 -8.03 3.65 -1.11
N PHE A 270 -6.96 3.48 -1.88
CA PHE A 270 -6.78 4.25 -3.12
C PHE A 270 -7.92 4.04 -4.11
N ARG A 271 -8.38 2.79 -4.28
CA ARG A 271 -9.59 2.54 -5.08
C ARG A 271 -10.82 3.26 -4.52
N THR A 272 -10.99 3.28 -3.20
CA THR A 272 -12.11 4.00 -2.55
C THR A 272 -12.04 5.50 -2.81
N ILE A 273 -10.84 6.09 -2.77
CA ILE A 273 -10.64 7.51 -3.10
C ILE A 273 -10.99 7.77 -4.58
N ASN A 274 -10.51 6.92 -5.49
CA ASN A 274 -10.84 7.04 -6.91
C ASN A 274 -12.33 6.86 -7.21
N ASP A 275 -13.02 5.96 -6.50
CA ASP A 275 -14.43 5.65 -6.75
C ASP A 275 -15.40 6.61 -6.04
N MET A 276 -15.00 7.26 -4.94
CA MET A 276 -15.91 8.03 -4.09
C MET A 276 -15.55 9.51 -3.92
N PHE A 277 -14.28 9.90 -4.08
CA PHE A 277 -13.85 11.27 -3.88
C PHE A 277 -13.64 12.01 -5.20
N LEU A 278 -12.88 11.41 -6.12
CA LEU A 278 -12.51 12.07 -7.37
C LEU A 278 -13.66 12.30 -8.37
N PRO A 279 -14.66 11.41 -8.53
CA PRO A 279 -15.63 11.53 -9.62
C PRO A 279 -16.43 12.84 -9.65
N ASP A 280 -16.67 13.43 -8.48
CA ASP A 280 -17.46 14.65 -8.34
C ASP A 280 -16.61 15.94 -8.45
N LEU A 281 -15.30 15.81 -8.68
CA LEU A 281 -14.37 16.93 -8.72
C LEU A 281 -14.06 17.39 -10.16
N PRO A 282 -13.98 18.71 -10.39
CA PRO A 282 -13.53 19.21 -11.68
C PRO A 282 -12.06 18.84 -11.95
N GLY A 283 -11.75 18.53 -13.21
CA GLY A 283 -10.43 18.05 -13.61
C GLY A 283 -10.21 16.53 -13.41
N HIS A 284 -11.19 15.78 -12.91
CA HIS A 284 -11.09 14.31 -12.77
C HIS A 284 -10.81 13.63 -14.12
N LEU A 285 -9.89 12.66 -14.11
CA LEU A 285 -9.43 11.93 -15.29
C LEU A 285 -10.14 10.59 -15.42
N ILE A 286 -10.72 10.33 -16.59
CA ILE A 286 -11.24 9.01 -16.98
C ILE A 286 -10.45 8.54 -18.20
N ALA A 287 -9.79 7.39 -18.09
CA ALA A 287 -8.91 6.86 -19.14
C ALA A 287 -7.88 7.89 -19.63
N GLY A 288 -7.34 8.71 -18.71
CA GLY A 288 -6.33 9.73 -18.99
C GLY A 288 -6.86 11.03 -19.61
N LYS A 289 -8.19 11.20 -19.75
CA LYS A 289 -8.79 12.43 -20.27
C LYS A 289 -9.60 13.16 -19.18
N PRO A 290 -9.46 14.49 -19.04
CA PRO A 290 -10.24 15.25 -18.09
C PRO A 290 -11.72 15.29 -18.50
N LEU A 291 -12.60 14.95 -17.56
CA LEU A 291 -14.05 15.02 -17.76
C LEU A 291 -14.55 16.49 -17.83
N SER A 292 -13.84 17.38 -17.15
CA SER A 292 -14.11 18.81 -17.08
C SER A 292 -12.79 19.57 -16.96
N ALA A 293 -12.81 20.89 -17.26
CA ALA A 293 -11.62 21.71 -17.15
C ALA A 293 -11.08 21.70 -15.70
N PRO A 294 -9.76 21.57 -15.50
CA PRO A 294 -9.16 21.71 -14.19
C PRO A 294 -9.28 23.16 -13.73
N VAL A 295 -9.86 23.35 -12.56
CA VAL A 295 -10.03 24.69 -11.94
C VAL A 295 -9.52 24.74 -10.51
N LEU A 296 -9.20 23.58 -9.91
CA LEU A 296 -8.83 23.50 -8.51
C LEU A 296 -7.35 23.80 -8.32
N THR A 297 -7.04 24.58 -7.30
CA THR A 297 -5.67 24.64 -6.77
C THR A 297 -5.38 23.43 -5.88
N LEU A 298 -4.10 23.20 -5.55
CA LEU A 298 -3.72 22.14 -4.62
C LEU A 298 -4.37 22.32 -3.23
N ASP A 299 -4.49 23.56 -2.75
CA ASP A 299 -5.06 23.86 -1.44
C ASP A 299 -6.58 23.66 -1.41
N GLU A 300 -7.28 23.99 -2.49
CA GLU A 300 -8.70 23.68 -2.63
C GLU A 300 -8.94 22.16 -2.66
N LEU A 301 -8.08 21.42 -3.37
CA LEU A 301 -8.13 19.95 -3.37
C LEU A 301 -7.89 19.41 -1.95
N ARG A 302 -6.92 19.96 -1.22
CA ARG A 302 -6.61 19.59 0.18
C ARG A 302 -7.81 19.79 1.10
N ALA A 303 -8.45 20.96 1.04
CA ALA A 303 -9.64 21.26 1.84
C ALA A 303 -10.79 20.29 1.53
N ARG A 304 -11.03 19.99 0.24
CA ARG A 304 -12.07 19.03 -0.18
C ARG A 304 -11.73 17.60 0.24
N PHE A 305 -10.47 17.20 0.17
CA PHE A 305 -10.05 15.88 0.59
C PHE A 305 -10.25 15.69 2.10
N GLU A 306 -9.89 16.69 2.92
CA GLU A 306 -10.17 16.63 4.35
C GLU A 306 -11.68 16.53 4.65
N ALA A 307 -12.51 17.31 3.96
CA ALA A 307 -13.97 17.24 4.10
C ALA A 307 -14.51 15.85 3.73
N PHE A 308 -13.97 15.22 2.68
CA PHE A 308 -14.30 13.85 2.30
C PHE A 308 -13.87 12.83 3.37
N VAL A 309 -12.64 12.96 3.88
CA VAL A 309 -12.10 12.06 4.91
C VAL A 309 -13.00 12.07 6.15
N CYS A 310 -13.26 13.26 6.71
CA CYS A 310 -14.00 13.44 7.96
C CYS A 310 -15.51 13.24 7.80
N GLY A 311 -16.08 13.77 6.71
CA GLY A 311 -17.52 13.82 6.47
C GLY A 311 -18.08 12.55 5.85
N VAL A 312 -17.28 11.79 5.09
CA VAL A 312 -17.75 10.63 4.32
C VAL A 312 -17.00 9.37 4.71
N TYR A 313 -15.69 9.32 4.48
CA TYR A 313 -14.91 8.08 4.59
C TYR A 313 -14.91 7.53 6.03
N HIS A 314 -14.61 8.37 7.01
CA HIS A 314 -14.52 8.00 8.43
C HIS A 314 -15.85 7.59 9.05
N ARG A 315 -16.98 8.07 8.51
CA ARG A 315 -18.33 7.86 9.06
C ARG A 315 -19.08 6.71 8.40
N ARG A 316 -18.69 6.33 7.19
CA ARG A 316 -19.34 5.25 6.45
C ARG A 316 -18.89 3.89 7.00
N PRO A 317 -19.81 2.93 7.25
CA PRO A 317 -19.45 1.56 7.57
C PRO A 317 -18.52 0.97 6.50
N HIS A 318 -17.34 0.53 6.92
CA HIS A 318 -16.33 0.03 5.99
C HIS A 318 -16.63 -1.43 5.62
N GLY A 319 -16.60 -1.76 4.32
CA GLY A 319 -17.15 -3.03 3.81
C GLY A 319 -16.49 -4.32 4.35
N SER A 320 -15.24 -4.27 4.84
CA SER A 320 -14.60 -5.45 5.44
C SER A 320 -14.76 -5.55 6.96
N THR A 321 -14.94 -4.42 7.65
CA THR A 321 -15.00 -4.37 9.12
C THR A 321 -16.44 -4.24 9.64
N GLY A 322 -17.38 -3.82 8.77
CA GLY A 322 -18.78 -3.59 9.12
C GLY A 322 -19.03 -2.32 9.96
N GLU A 323 -17.99 -1.61 10.37
CA GLU A 323 -18.05 -0.47 11.28
C GLU A 323 -17.45 0.78 10.63
N PRO A 324 -17.92 1.99 10.97
CA PRO A 324 -17.27 3.23 10.59
C PRO A 324 -15.82 3.28 11.10
N PRO A 325 -14.83 3.65 10.26
CA PRO A 325 -13.44 3.69 10.67
C PRO A 325 -13.18 4.49 11.94
N ILE A 326 -13.84 5.64 12.11
CA ILE A 326 -13.63 6.51 13.27
C ILE A 326 -14.15 5.89 14.57
N THR A 327 -15.32 5.24 14.51
CA THR A 327 -15.91 4.52 15.63
C THR A 327 -15.06 3.35 16.03
N ARG A 328 -14.54 2.60 15.04
CA ARG A 328 -13.65 1.47 15.29
C ARG A 328 -12.30 1.91 15.86
N TRP A 329 -11.79 3.06 15.45
CA TRP A 329 -10.56 3.62 16.00
C TRP A 329 -10.71 3.98 17.47
N GLN A 330 -11.81 4.61 17.88
CA GLN A 330 -12.06 4.93 19.30
C GLN A 330 -12.36 3.71 20.18
N LYS A 331 -12.76 2.59 19.56
CA LYS A 331 -13.24 1.41 20.26
C LYS A 331 -12.10 0.82 21.11
N GLY A 332 -12.36 0.65 22.40
CA GLY A 332 -11.38 0.15 23.37
C GLY A 332 -10.89 1.18 24.38
N GLY A 333 -11.23 2.47 24.20
CA GLY A 333 -10.97 3.50 25.22
C GLY A 333 -9.50 3.74 25.52
N PHE A 334 -8.61 3.49 24.56
CA PHE A 334 -7.19 3.73 24.71
C PHE A 334 -6.86 5.21 24.58
N LEU A 335 -5.80 5.64 25.25
CA LEU A 335 -5.23 6.97 25.10
C LEU A 335 -4.05 6.89 24.12
N PRO A 336 -4.08 7.62 22.99
CA PRO A 336 -2.96 7.63 22.07
C PRO A 336 -1.69 8.17 22.73
N ALA A 337 -0.56 7.49 22.52
CA ALA A 337 0.75 8.01 22.89
C ALA A 337 1.03 9.29 22.07
N MET A 338 1.41 10.38 22.72
CA MET A 338 1.69 11.66 22.05
C MET A 338 3.14 12.07 22.28
N PRO A 339 3.77 12.79 21.33
CA PRO A 339 5.04 13.45 21.60
C PRO A 339 4.84 14.57 22.63
N ASP A 340 5.92 14.97 23.32
CA ASP A 340 5.85 15.92 24.43
C ASP A 340 5.41 17.31 23.95
N SER A 341 5.85 17.71 22.75
CA SER A 341 5.45 18.96 22.12
C SER A 341 5.44 18.89 20.60
N LEU A 342 4.77 19.88 19.98
CA LEU A 342 4.73 20.00 18.52
C LEU A 342 6.10 20.32 17.94
N GLU A 343 6.86 21.15 18.65
CA GLU A 343 8.19 21.59 18.29
C GLU A 343 9.18 20.42 18.27
N GLN A 344 9.09 19.52 19.26
CA GLN A 344 9.91 18.30 19.28
C GLN A 344 9.58 17.40 18.08
N LEU A 345 8.29 17.25 17.75
CA LEU A 345 7.86 16.48 16.59
C LEU A 345 8.34 17.12 15.28
N ASP A 346 8.25 18.44 15.15
CA ASP A 346 8.76 19.19 14.01
C ASP A 346 10.27 19.05 13.85
N MET A 347 11.02 19.07 14.96
CA MET A 347 12.46 18.86 14.95
C MET A 347 12.86 17.48 14.43
N LEU A 348 12.05 16.45 14.69
CA LEU A 348 12.31 15.09 14.22
C LEU A 348 11.90 14.85 12.77
N LEU A 349 10.74 15.39 12.35
CA LEU A 349 10.13 15.02 11.07
C LEU A 349 10.35 16.06 9.97
N VAL A 350 10.29 17.34 10.29
CA VAL A 350 10.26 18.39 9.27
C VAL A 350 11.62 19.03 9.08
N HIS A 351 12.31 19.22 10.19
CA HIS A 351 13.56 19.94 10.23
C HIS A 351 14.71 19.10 9.67
N VAL A 352 15.34 19.61 8.61
CA VAL A 352 16.44 18.93 7.93
C VAL A 352 17.76 19.51 8.43
N PRO A 353 18.64 18.72 9.09
CA PRO A 353 19.96 19.19 9.46
C PRO A 353 20.85 19.31 8.22
N LYS A 354 21.51 20.45 8.05
CA LYS A 354 22.57 20.63 7.04
C LYS A 354 23.82 21.23 7.67
N PRO A 355 24.99 20.56 7.57
CA PRO A 355 26.24 21.14 8.03
C PRO A 355 26.58 22.36 7.17
N ARG A 356 26.87 23.48 7.85
CA ARG A 356 27.21 24.75 7.22
C ARG A 356 28.31 25.45 8.00
N LYS A 357 29.22 26.06 7.26
CA LYS A 357 30.24 26.92 7.84
C LYS A 357 29.64 28.31 8.11
N VAL A 358 29.85 28.85 9.31
CA VAL A 358 29.46 30.22 9.63
C VAL A 358 30.46 31.18 8.99
N LEU A 359 29.97 32.06 8.13
CA LEU A 359 30.78 33.10 7.48
C LEU A 359 30.63 34.43 8.22
N ARG A 360 31.48 35.41 7.87
CA ARG A 360 31.42 36.76 8.45
C ARG A 360 30.09 37.47 8.20
N ASP A 361 29.42 37.12 7.11
CA ASP A 361 28.13 37.67 6.69
C ASP A 361 26.92 36.80 7.10
N GLY A 362 27.14 35.73 7.88
CA GLY A 362 26.10 34.80 8.36
C GLY A 362 26.25 33.38 7.82
N ILE A 363 25.13 32.65 7.74
CA ILE A 363 25.07 31.30 7.16
C ILE A 363 24.36 31.37 5.81
N ARG A 364 24.92 30.73 4.78
CA ARG A 364 24.27 30.63 3.46
C ARG A 364 23.64 29.25 3.28
N LEU A 365 22.35 29.22 3.00
CA LEU A 365 21.56 28.00 2.83
C LEU A 365 20.41 28.24 1.85
N MET A 366 20.20 27.33 0.88
CA MET A 366 19.15 27.41 -0.14
C MET A 366 19.09 28.78 -0.87
N GLY A 367 20.26 29.33 -1.23
CA GLY A 367 20.37 30.63 -1.90
C GLY A 367 20.10 31.85 -1.00
N ARG A 368 19.66 31.64 0.25
CA ARG A 368 19.40 32.70 1.24
C ARG A 368 20.56 32.84 2.23
N ARG A 369 20.62 34.01 2.86
CA ARG A 369 21.59 34.34 3.91
C ARG A 369 20.86 34.53 5.22
N TYR A 370 21.29 33.83 6.25
CA TYR A 370 20.70 33.88 7.58
C TYR A 370 21.65 34.57 8.54
N VAL A 371 21.14 35.54 9.29
CA VAL A 371 21.93 36.40 10.18
C VAL A 371 21.32 36.45 11.57
N GLU A 372 22.19 36.35 12.57
CA GLU A 372 21.86 36.59 13.97
C GLU A 372 23.18 36.97 14.70
N PRO A 373 23.17 37.94 15.63
CA PRO A 373 24.38 38.41 16.32
C PRO A 373 25.20 37.34 17.04
N THR A 374 24.56 36.36 17.67
CA THR A 374 25.18 35.21 18.36
C THR A 374 26.03 34.37 17.41
N LEU A 375 25.74 34.33 16.10
CA LEU A 375 26.62 33.68 15.10
C LEU A 375 28.01 34.28 15.02
N ALA A 376 28.21 35.54 15.43
CA ALA A 376 29.52 36.21 15.36
C ALA A 376 30.61 35.51 16.19
N ALA A 377 30.19 34.69 17.15
CA ALA A 377 31.01 33.81 17.98
C ALA A 377 31.56 32.58 17.25
N PHE A 378 30.83 32.09 16.26
CA PHE A 378 31.09 30.82 15.59
C PHE A 378 31.67 31.03 14.19
N VAL A 379 32.06 32.26 13.84
CA VAL A 379 32.59 32.58 12.51
C VAL A 379 33.85 31.75 12.22
N GLY A 380 33.78 30.94 11.17
CA GLY A 380 34.83 30.00 10.79
C GLY A 380 34.55 28.56 11.21
N GLU A 381 33.62 28.33 12.13
CA GLU A 381 33.24 27.00 12.62
C GLU A 381 32.18 26.34 11.74
N GLN A 382 32.12 25.02 11.83
CA GLN A 382 31.03 24.21 11.26
C GLN A 382 29.89 24.10 12.27
N VAL A 383 28.68 24.40 11.83
CA VAL A 383 27.45 24.29 12.62
C VAL A 383 26.41 23.47 11.85
N GLU A 384 25.45 22.91 12.56
CA GLU A 384 24.28 22.28 11.97
C GLU A 384 23.17 23.32 11.81
N ALA A 385 22.87 23.67 10.57
CA ALA A 385 21.73 24.52 10.23
C ALA A 385 20.52 23.62 9.98
N VAL A 386 19.58 23.66 10.91
CA VAL A 386 18.37 22.87 10.92
C VAL A 386 17.21 23.75 10.45
N TYR A 387 16.51 23.36 9.40
CA TYR A 387 15.52 24.21 8.72
C TYR A 387 14.28 23.44 8.31
N ASP A 388 13.12 24.10 8.29
CA ASP A 388 11.90 23.58 7.67
C ASP A 388 11.94 23.87 6.15
N PRO A 389 11.92 22.85 5.27
CA PRO A 389 11.92 23.10 3.83
C PRO A 389 10.68 23.87 3.32
N ARG A 390 9.58 23.90 4.09
CA ARG A 390 8.37 24.67 3.78
C ARG A 390 8.50 26.13 4.19
N ASP A 391 9.39 26.42 5.13
CA ASP A 391 9.61 27.76 5.66
C ASP A 391 11.11 28.08 5.75
N LEU A 392 11.58 28.83 4.74
CA LEU A 392 12.94 29.33 4.65
C LEU A 392 13.10 30.74 5.24
N THR A 393 12.19 31.18 6.12
CA THR A 393 12.31 32.48 6.80
C THR A 393 13.30 32.42 7.96
N GLU A 394 13.39 31.28 8.63
CA GLU A 394 14.28 31.08 9.77
C GLU A 394 14.98 29.71 9.74
N ILE A 395 16.12 29.64 10.44
CA ILE A 395 16.85 28.39 10.69
C ILE A 395 17.22 28.29 12.16
N HIS A 396 17.22 27.07 12.69
CA HIS A 396 17.78 26.74 13.99
C HIS A 396 19.23 26.31 13.83
N VAL A 397 20.13 26.92 14.59
CA VAL A 397 21.56 26.64 14.50
C VAL A 397 22.00 25.88 15.73
N TYR A 398 22.65 24.74 15.50
CA TYR A 398 23.22 23.89 16.54
C TYR A 398 24.74 23.78 16.37
N HIS A 399 25.47 23.73 17.47
CA HIS A 399 26.91 23.49 17.49
C HIS A 399 27.21 22.38 18.49
N GLN A 400 27.84 21.30 18.03
CA GLN A 400 28.11 20.10 18.84
C GLN A 400 26.85 19.58 19.57
N GLY A 401 25.72 19.51 18.84
CA GLY A 401 24.43 19.07 19.37
C GLY A 401 23.73 20.05 20.31
N ARG A 402 24.29 21.24 20.59
CA ARG A 402 23.66 22.26 21.43
C ARG A 402 23.05 23.36 20.61
N PHE A 403 21.81 23.74 20.94
CA PHE A 403 21.14 24.88 20.33
C PHE A 403 21.92 26.17 20.60
N VAL A 404 22.22 26.92 19.54
CA VAL A 404 22.96 28.19 19.60
C VAL A 404 22.00 29.36 19.48
N CYS A 405 21.25 29.43 18.39
CA CYS A 405 20.37 30.54 18.08
C CYS A 405 19.38 30.19 16.96
N ARG A 406 18.34 31.03 16.83
CA ARG A 406 17.45 31.07 15.68
C ARG A 406 17.86 32.22 14.77
N ALA A 407 18.33 31.90 13.57
CA ALA A 407 18.81 32.88 12.60
C ALA A 407 17.75 33.16 11.54
N LEU A 408 17.52 34.44 11.26
CA LEU A 408 16.50 34.90 10.31
C LEU A 408 17.13 35.18 8.95
N SER A 409 16.39 34.91 7.87
CA SER A 409 16.78 35.30 6.51
C SER A 409 16.99 36.82 6.46
N SER A 410 18.07 37.27 5.82
CA SER A 410 18.43 38.69 5.73
C SER A 410 17.41 39.55 4.99
N GLU A 411 16.48 38.93 4.26
CA GLU A 411 15.34 39.61 3.62
C GLU A 411 14.21 39.94 4.62
N HIS A 412 14.16 39.22 5.74
CA HIS A 412 13.14 39.35 6.79
C HIS A 412 13.73 39.83 8.13
N ALA A 413 15.06 39.81 8.27
CA ALA A 413 15.76 40.31 9.44
C ALA A 413 15.94 41.83 9.35
N GLY A 414 15.34 42.58 10.27
CA GLY A 414 15.77 43.95 10.52
C GLY A 414 17.27 43.99 10.82
N HIS A 415 18.01 44.93 10.24
CA HIS A 415 19.46 44.98 10.37
C HIS A 415 19.90 44.98 11.85
N PRO A 416 20.64 43.96 12.33
CA PRO A 416 21.06 43.92 13.72
C PRO A 416 22.04 45.04 14.03
N SER A 417 21.89 45.69 15.20
CA SER A 417 22.78 46.77 15.62
C SER A 417 24.20 46.27 15.90
N LEU A 418 25.22 47.08 15.56
CA LEU A 418 26.64 46.76 15.82
C LEU A 418 26.92 46.43 17.29
N ARG A 419 26.20 47.06 18.23
CA ARG A 419 26.32 46.80 19.67
C ARG A 419 25.88 45.38 20.04
N ALA A 420 24.81 44.87 19.41
CA ALA A 420 24.35 43.50 19.63
C ALA A 420 25.39 42.48 19.16
N ILE A 421 26.02 42.71 18.00
CA ILE A 421 27.09 41.85 17.45
C ILE A 421 28.32 41.85 18.36
N GLN A 422 28.74 43.03 18.85
CA GLN A 422 29.88 43.13 19.76
C GLN A 422 29.63 42.44 21.11
N ARG A 423 28.40 42.54 21.65
CA ARG A 423 28.01 41.87 22.90
C ARG A 423 28.06 40.34 22.75
N ALA A 424 27.49 39.82 21.67
CA ALA A 424 27.53 38.40 21.36
C ALA A 424 28.97 37.86 21.24
N ARG A 425 29.85 38.59 20.55
CA ARG A 425 31.29 38.24 20.46
C ARG A 425 32.00 38.20 21.81
N ARG A 426 31.73 39.17 22.70
CA ARG A 426 32.34 39.17 24.04
C ARG A 426 31.88 37.96 24.86
N GLY A 427 30.58 37.67 24.88
CA GLY A 427 30.05 36.52 25.61
C GLY A 427 30.62 35.19 25.12
N ALA A 428 30.87 35.04 23.81
CA ALA A 428 31.55 33.85 23.30
C ALA A 428 33.02 33.78 23.68
N LYS A 429 33.76 34.90 23.56
CA LYS A 429 35.16 34.97 24.00
C LYS A 429 35.31 34.63 25.49
N GLU A 430 34.32 34.95 26.32
CA GLU A 430 34.29 34.57 27.74
C GLU A 430 34.00 33.08 27.93
N ARG A 431 33.10 32.48 27.14
CA ARG A 431 32.85 31.03 27.15
C ARG A 431 34.07 30.22 26.71
N ASP A 432 34.76 30.63 25.65
CA ASP A 432 35.97 29.94 25.17
C ASP A 432 37.12 30.03 26.18
N LYS A 433 37.18 31.12 26.96
CA LYS A 433 38.13 31.26 28.07
C LYS A 433 37.79 30.36 29.28
N GLN A 434 36.56 29.86 29.38
CA GLN A 434 36.09 29.02 30.49
C GLN A 434 36.16 27.51 30.17
N VAL A 435 36.54 27.11 28.95
CA VAL A 435 36.89 25.72 28.65
C VAL A 435 38.27 25.44 29.26
N PRO A 436 38.42 24.52 30.24
CA PRO A 436 39.72 24.17 30.75
C PRO A 436 40.54 23.54 29.63
N ALA A 437 41.80 23.97 29.47
CA ALA A 437 42.73 23.30 28.57
C ALA A 437 42.84 21.81 28.96
N PRO A 438 43.01 20.89 27.99
CA PRO A 438 43.38 19.51 28.32
C PRO A 438 44.64 19.58 29.17
N THR A 439 44.58 19.05 30.39
CA THR A 439 45.75 18.95 31.25
C THR A 439 46.69 17.95 30.59
N GLU A 440 47.71 18.45 29.88
CA GLU A 440 48.86 17.66 29.50
C GLU A 440 49.57 17.26 30.80
N THR A 441 49.28 16.06 31.30
CA THR A 441 50.16 15.38 32.23
C THR A 441 51.39 14.92 31.44
N PHE A 442 52.39 15.80 31.40
CA PHE A 442 53.78 15.43 31.15
C PHE A 442 54.27 14.64 32.36
N ASP A 443 54.39 13.31 32.22
CA ASP A 443 55.24 12.50 33.09
C ASP A 443 56.53 12.23 32.31
N GLY A 444 57.61 12.88 32.74
CA GLY A 444 58.96 12.70 32.23
C GLY A 444 59.81 11.95 33.25
N ASP A 445 60.10 10.69 32.91
CA ASP A 445 61.28 9.85 33.16
C ASP A 445 62.09 9.98 34.47
N GLN A 446 62.15 8.86 35.20
CA GLN A 446 63.43 8.28 35.64
C GLN A 446 63.48 6.77 35.32
N GLU A 447 64.40 6.42 34.41
CA GLU A 447 64.89 5.07 34.14
C GLU A 447 65.55 4.47 35.40
N ASP A 448 65.40 3.16 35.65
CA ASP A 448 66.48 2.20 35.35
C ASP A 448 66.07 0.72 35.58
N THR A 449 66.69 -0.13 34.75
CA THR A 449 66.88 -1.58 34.81
C THR A 449 65.85 -2.55 34.18
N ALA A 450 66.16 -2.83 32.90
CA ALA A 450 66.46 -4.16 32.37
C ALA A 450 65.33 -5.08 31.82
N SER A 451 65.46 -5.28 30.49
CA SER A 451 65.15 -6.47 29.69
C SER A 451 63.79 -6.54 28.96
N ARG A 452 63.84 -6.30 27.64
CA ARG A 452 62.82 -6.63 26.62
C ARG A 452 62.98 -8.11 26.16
N PRO A 453 62.16 -8.65 25.23
CA PRO A 453 60.79 -9.14 25.42
C PRO A 453 60.60 -10.58 24.89
N THR A 454 59.52 -11.27 25.28
CA THR A 454 59.09 -12.54 24.65
C THR A 454 57.78 -12.31 23.89
N THR A 455 57.93 -12.23 22.55
CA THR A 455 57.04 -12.70 21.48
C THR A 455 55.53 -12.38 21.48
N TYR A 456 55.13 -11.65 20.44
CA TYR A 456 53.77 -11.54 19.91
C TYR A 456 53.26 -12.85 19.28
N ARG A 457 51.99 -13.17 19.51
CA ARG A 457 51.07 -13.95 18.65
C ARG A 457 49.70 -13.28 18.84
N GLY A 458 48.95 -12.79 17.86
CA GLY A 458 48.86 -13.07 16.44
C GLY A 458 47.37 -13.17 16.13
N LEU A 459 46.80 -12.15 15.49
CA LEU A 459 45.44 -12.12 14.93
C LEU A 459 45.25 -13.30 13.96
N ARG A 460 44.05 -13.90 13.93
CA ARG A 460 43.55 -14.64 12.76
C ARG A 460 42.12 -14.23 12.42
N LEU A 461 42.01 -13.57 11.27
CA LEU A 461 40.85 -13.52 10.39
C LEU A 461 40.61 -14.91 9.80
N TYR A 462 39.35 -15.30 9.60
CA TYR A 462 38.98 -16.41 8.73
C TYR A 462 38.22 -15.87 7.52
N ALA A 463 38.70 -16.27 6.35
CA ALA A 463 38.08 -16.12 5.04
C ALA A 463 37.52 -17.48 4.57
N ALA A 464 36.75 -17.42 3.49
CA ALA A 464 35.90 -18.44 2.88
C ALA A 464 36.57 -19.74 2.41
N ASP A 465 35.78 -20.83 2.37
CA ASP A 465 35.34 -21.58 1.18
C ASP A 465 35.07 -23.06 1.52
N ASP A 466 33.83 -23.50 1.29
CA ASP A 466 33.42 -24.81 0.74
C ASP A 466 31.94 -24.76 0.32
#